data_AF-A0ABD6A0P6-F1
#
_entry.id   AF-A0ABD6A0P6-F1
#
_cell.length_a   1.000
_cell.length_b   1.000
_cell.length_c   1.000
_cell.angle_alpha   90.00
_cell.angle_beta   90.00
_cell.angle_gamma   90.00
#
_symmetry.space_group_name_H-M   'P 1'
#
loop_
_entity.id
_entity.type
_entity.pdbx_description
1 polymer ?
#
loop_
_entity_poly.entity_id
_entity_poly.type
_entity_poly.pdbx_seq_one_letter_code
_entity_poly.pdbx_strand_id
1 'polypeptide(L)'
;MTRESELMLYALLALPAAVVGFVLLLMGPVGWFVAGFLGIAVIGVAAMRGESNDGDDPDRTNCTHCGSRTAADDACEYCGEPP
;
A
#
# COMPACT_ATOMS: atom_id res chain seq x y z
N MET A 1 13.24 -1.38 19.57
CA MET A 1 14.20 -2.18 18.77
C MET A 1 15.50 -1.37 18.71
N THR A 2 16.67 -1.95 18.97
CA THR A 2 17.94 -1.22 18.84
C THR A 2 18.28 -1.06 17.36
N ARG A 3 18.95 0.04 16.99
CA ARG A 3 19.31 0.35 15.60
C ARG A 3 20.13 -0.76 14.92
N GLU A 4 20.91 -1.50 15.71
CA GLU A 4 21.71 -2.64 15.26
C GLU A 4 20.83 -3.85 14.90
N SER A 5 19.78 -4.13 15.66
CA SER A 5 18.85 -5.23 15.36
C SER A 5 18.02 -4.96 14.10
N GLU A 6 17.68 -3.70 13.83
CA GLU A 6 16.95 -3.32 12.61
C GLU A 6 17.83 -3.50 11.37
N LEU A 7 19.11 -3.11 11.46
CA LEU A 7 20.09 -3.34 10.38
C LEU A 7 20.33 -4.82 10.13
N MET A 8 20.42 -5.65 11.17
CA MET A 8 20.53 -7.11 11.00
C MET A 8 19.29 -7.69 10.34
N LEU A 9 18.09 -7.22 10.71
CA LEU A 9 16.84 -7.64 10.09
C LEU A 9 16.81 -7.30 8.60
N TYR A 10 17.18 -6.06 8.24
CA TYR A 10 17.26 -5.66 6.84
C TYR A 10 18.30 -6.46 6.07
N ALA A 11 19.50 -6.71 6.64
CA ALA A 11 20.52 -7.51 5.97
C ALA A 11 20.04 -8.95 5.73
N LEU A 12 19.38 -9.55 6.72
CA LEU A 12 18.89 -10.92 6.65
C LEU A 12 17.74 -11.08 5.63
N LEU A 13 16.94 -10.04 5.41
CA LEU A 13 15.90 -10.02 4.38
C LEU A 13 16.42 -9.61 3.00
N ALA A 14 17.29 -8.60 2.94
CA ALA A 14 17.79 -8.02 1.70
C ALA A 14 18.74 -8.96 0.96
N LEU A 15 19.58 -9.71 1.68
CA LEU A 15 20.52 -10.65 1.07
C LEU A 15 19.82 -11.74 0.22
N PRO A 16 18.85 -12.51 0.74
CA PRO A 16 18.13 -13.49 -0.07
C PRO A 16 17.30 -12.82 -1.19
N ALA A 17 16.69 -11.65 -0.93
CA ALA A 17 15.99 -10.90 -1.96
C ALA A 17 16.92 -10.49 -3.12
N ALA A 18 18.14 -10.06 -2.81
CA ALA A 18 19.16 -9.72 -3.80
C ALA A 18 19.61 -10.95 -4.61
N VAL A 19 19.79 -12.11 -3.96
CA VAL A 19 20.12 -13.37 -4.64
C VAL A 19 19.02 -13.77 -5.62
N VAL A 20 17.76 -13.71 -5.18
CA VAL A 20 16.60 -14.01 -6.05
C VAL A 20 16.54 -13.02 -7.22
N GLY A 21 16.69 -11.72 -6.97
CA GLY A 21 16.72 -10.70 -8.01
C GLY A 21 17.85 -10.93 -9.02
N PHE A 22 19.03 -11.32 -8.55
CA PHE A 22 20.17 -11.63 -9.40
C PHE A 22 19.90 -12.87 -10.28
N VAL A 23 19.33 -13.94 -9.72
CA VAL A 23 18.95 -15.14 -10.49
C VAL A 23 17.90 -14.80 -11.56
N LEU A 24 16.89 -14.00 -11.21
CA LEU A 24 15.87 -13.55 -12.17
C LEU A 24 16.50 -12.70 -13.28
N LEU A 25 17.47 -11.83 -12.95
CA LEU A 25 18.17 -11.06 -13.96
C LEU A 25 18.94 -11.95 -14.94
N LEU A 26 19.57 -13.03 -14.46
CA LEU A 26 20.30 -14.00 -15.30
C LEU A 26 19.38 -14.81 -16.22
N MET A 27 18.11 -15.03 -15.85
CA MET A 27 17.10 -15.64 -16.74
C MET A 27 16.67 -14.73 -17.90
N GLY A 28 17.16 -13.49 -17.96
CA GLY A 28 16.89 -12.56 -19.05
C GLY A 28 15.40 -12.18 -19.14
N PRO A 29 14.80 -12.15 -20.35
CA PRO A 29 13.43 -11.68 -20.54
C PRO A 29 12.40 -12.43 -19.69
N VAL A 30 12.55 -13.75 -19.55
CA VAL A 30 11.65 -14.58 -18.73
C VAL A 30 11.68 -14.15 -17.27
N GLY A 31 12.88 -13.89 -16.74
CA GLY A 31 13.03 -13.45 -15.36
C GLY A 31 12.48 -12.05 -15.10
N TRP A 32 12.50 -11.16 -16.10
CA TRP A 32 11.86 -9.84 -15.98
C TRP A 32 10.34 -9.95 -15.84
N PHE A 33 9.69 -10.81 -16.62
CA PHE A 33 8.26 -11.06 -16.47
C PHE A 33 7.94 -11.60 -15.08
N VAL A 34 8.70 -12.59 -14.60
CA VAL A 34 8.52 -13.16 -13.26
C VAL A 34 8.74 -12.09 -12.18
N ALA A 35 9.78 -11.26 -12.29
CA ALA A 35 10.05 -10.18 -11.36
C ALA A 35 8.92 -9.14 -11.33
N GLY A 36 8.38 -8.76 -12.49
CA GLY A 36 7.24 -7.86 -12.60
C GLY A 36 5.98 -8.42 -11.92
N PHE A 37 5.66 -9.70 -12.18
CA PHE A 37 4.55 -10.38 -11.51
C PHE A 37 4.74 -10.47 -9.99
N LEU A 38 5.94 -10.78 -9.52
CA LEU A 38 6.25 -10.80 -8.09
C LEU A 38 6.08 -9.42 -7.45
N GLY A 39 6.52 -8.35 -8.14
CA GLY A 39 6.31 -6.97 -7.67
C GLY A 39 4.82 -6.64 -7.50
N ILE A 40 4.00 -6.97 -8.51
CA ILE A 40 2.54 -6.78 -8.45
C ILE A 40 1.92 -7.61 -7.32
N ALA A 41 2.32 -8.87 -7.16
CA ALA A 41 1.84 -9.75 -6.11
C ALA A 41 2.17 -9.21 -4.70
N VAL A 42 3.38 -8.68 -4.50
CA VAL A 42 3.78 -8.05 -3.24
C VAL A 42 2.91 -6.82 -2.94
N ILE A 43 2.68 -5.97 -3.94
CA ILE A 43 1.81 -4.79 -3.78
C ILE A 43 0.37 -5.23 -3.44
N GLY A 44 -0.16 -6.23 -4.14
CA GLY A 44 -1.51 -6.75 -3.86
C GLY A 44 -1.65 -7.34 -2.46
N VAL A 45 -0.65 -8.11 -2.00
CA VAL A 45 -0.62 -8.65 -0.62
C VAL A 45 -0.47 -7.53 0.40
N ALA A 46 0.33 -6.51 0.12
CA ALA A 46 0.47 -5.35 0.99
C ALA A 46 -0.84 -4.56 1.10
N ALA A 47 -1.57 -4.38 -0.01
CA ALA A 47 -2.87 -3.72 -0.03
C ALA A 47 -3.91 -4.47 0.84
N MET A 48 -4.01 -5.80 0.71
CA MET A 48 -4.92 -6.61 1.54
C MET A 48 -4.55 -6.61 3.03
N ARG A 49 -3.27 -6.45 3.37
CA ARG A 49 -2.84 -6.28 4.77
C ARG A 49 -3.04 -4.86 5.29
N GLY A 50 -3.21 -3.88 4.40
CA GLY A 50 -3.47 -2.48 4.74
C GLY A 50 -4.90 -2.25 5.25
N GLU A 51 -5.88 -3.02 4.78
CA GLU A 51 -7.29 -2.90 5.19
C GLU A 51 -7.53 -3.15 6.69
N SER A 52 -6.58 -3.75 7.43
CA SER A 52 -6.71 -3.91 8.89
C SER A 52 -6.28 -2.68 9.70
N ASN A 53 -5.82 -1.60 9.05
CA ASN A 53 -5.39 -0.35 9.68
C ASN A 53 -6.19 0.89 9.23
N ASP A 54 -7.31 0.72 8.53
CA ASP A 54 -8.29 1.79 8.33
C ASP A 54 -9.09 1.99 9.62
N GLY A 55 -8.43 2.61 10.60
CA GLY A 55 -9.11 3.37 11.62
C GLY A 55 -9.66 4.65 10.99
N ASP A 56 -10.97 4.82 11.02
CA ASP A 56 -11.68 6.10 10.93
C ASP A 56 -11.35 7.01 9.73
N ASP A 57 -11.25 6.50 8.49
CA ASP A 57 -11.56 7.39 7.34
C ASP A 57 -13.07 7.25 7.07
N PRO A 58 -13.91 8.23 7.50
CA PRO A 58 -15.35 8.12 7.31
C PRO A 58 -15.66 8.04 5.82
N ASP A 59 -16.56 7.14 5.44
CA ASP A 59 -17.01 6.99 4.05
C ASP A 59 -17.30 8.36 3.45
N ARG A 60 -16.46 8.82 2.52
CA ARG A 60 -16.60 10.17 1.94
C ARG A 60 -17.54 10.17 0.75
N THR A 61 -18.66 10.87 0.84
CA THR A 61 -19.66 11.04 -0.22
C THR A 61 -19.65 12.46 -0.77
N ASN A 62 -20.30 12.68 -1.92
CA ASN A 62 -20.48 14.03 -2.45
C ASN A 62 -21.77 14.63 -1.88
N CYS A 63 -21.68 15.83 -1.29
CA CYS A 63 -22.84 16.57 -0.79
C CYS A 63 -23.82 16.85 -1.94
N THR A 64 -25.09 16.52 -1.75
CA THR A 64 -26.15 16.68 -2.76
C THR A 64 -26.44 18.14 -3.11
N HIS A 65 -26.07 19.08 -2.24
CA HIS A 65 -26.35 20.50 -2.38
C HIS A 65 -25.24 21.29 -3.06
N CYS A 66 -23.97 21.05 -2.70
CA CYS A 66 -22.83 21.81 -3.22
C CYS A 66 -21.83 21.00 -4.04
N GLY A 67 -21.95 19.67 -4.06
CA GLY A 67 -21.06 18.76 -4.80
C GLY A 67 -19.67 18.60 -4.17
N SER A 68 -19.41 19.19 -3.01
CA SER A 68 -18.14 19.00 -2.30
C SER A 68 -18.06 17.59 -1.69
N ARG A 69 -16.84 17.06 -1.56
CA ARG A 69 -16.60 15.73 -0.98
C ARG A 69 -16.49 15.83 0.54
N THR A 70 -17.44 15.23 1.26
CA THR A 70 -17.58 15.33 2.72
C THR A 70 -17.79 13.94 3.36
N ALA A 71 -17.71 13.82 4.68
CA ALA A 71 -17.96 12.58 5.40
C ALA A 71 -19.46 12.24 5.38
N ALA A 72 -19.82 10.96 5.21
CA ALA A 72 -21.21 10.53 5.03
C ALA A 72 -22.12 10.86 6.22
N ASP A 73 -21.59 10.94 7.44
CA ASP A 73 -22.36 11.09 8.67
C ASP A 73 -22.32 12.50 9.27
N ASP A 74 -21.62 13.44 8.62
CA ASP A 74 -21.42 14.80 9.12
C ASP A 74 -22.03 15.87 8.22
N ALA A 75 -22.35 17.03 8.81
CA ALA A 75 -22.75 18.21 8.05
C ALA A 75 -21.60 18.65 7.14
N CYS A 76 -21.93 19.00 5.90
CA CYS A 76 -20.96 19.36 4.90
C CYS A 76 -20.11 20.56 5.35
N GLU A 77 -18.80 20.40 5.47
CA GLU A 77 -17.86 21.44 5.95
C GLU A 77 -17.90 22.75 5.12
N TYR A 78 -18.28 22.66 3.85
CA TYR A 78 -18.30 23.79 2.93
C TYR A 78 -19.61 24.60 2.94
N CYS A 79 -20.76 23.93 3.03
CA CYS A 79 -22.07 24.60 2.95
C CYS A 79 -22.90 24.50 4.24
N GLY A 80 -22.46 23.70 5.21
CA GLY A 80 -23.14 23.47 6.49
C GLY A 80 -24.41 22.64 6.42
N GLU A 81 -24.75 22.10 5.25
CA GLU A 81 -25.96 21.32 5.04
C GLU A 81 -25.73 19.85 5.44
N PRO A 82 -26.71 19.17 6.04
CA PRO A 82 -26.64 17.72 6.25
C PRO A 82 -26.42 16.96 4.92
N PRO A 83 -25.87 15.73 4.98
CA PRO A 83 -25.50 14.93 3.82
C PRO A 83 -26.68 14.64 2.86
#